data_AF-A0A553I4Y7-F1
#
_entry.id   AF-A0A553I4Y7-F1
#
_cell.length_a   1.000
_cell.length_b   1.000
_cell.length_c   1.000
_cell.angle_alpha   90.00
_cell.angle_beta   90.00
_cell.angle_gamma   90.00
#
_symmetry.space_group_name_H-M   'P 1'
#
loop_
_entity.id
_entity.type
_entity.pdbx_description
1 polymer ?
#
loop_
_entity_poly.entity_id
_entity_poly.type
_entity_poly.pdbx_seq_one_letter_code
_entity_poly.pdbx_strand_id
1 'polypeptide(L)'
;MTFVGLGISAPLEPCGKLPSWTLQNLNITTRDEVGSTGTAGFAFTYNLTNQTETITCPLHSNYRCTITGTQNDNSTVIDLQLGLGTLYMSVIQVLACGDSGSYVVAPET
;
A
#
# COMPACT_ATOMS: atom_id res chain seq x y z
N MET A 1 -0.06 38.93 2.22
CA MET A 1 0.47 37.59 2.52
C MET A 1 -0.19 36.61 1.59
N THR A 2 0.54 36.15 0.58
CA THR A 2 0.03 35.22 -0.43
C THR A 2 0.24 33.80 0.07
N PHE A 3 -0.85 33.08 0.34
CA PHE A 3 -0.78 31.65 0.64
C PHE A 3 -0.55 30.90 -0.66
N VAL A 4 0.67 30.37 -0.85
CA VAL A 4 0.97 29.42 -1.91
C VAL A 4 0.56 28.04 -1.39
N GLY A 5 -0.63 27.59 -1.77
CA GLY A 5 -1.08 26.22 -1.53
C GLY A 5 -0.25 25.27 -2.40
N LEU A 6 0.73 24.60 -1.81
CA LEU A 6 1.39 23.44 -2.42
C LEU A 6 0.42 22.24 -2.31
N GLY A 7 -0.57 22.22 -3.19
CA GLY A 7 -1.40 21.05 -3.40
C GLY A 7 -0.56 19.97 -4.08
N ILE A 8 -0.19 18.94 -3.33
CA ILE A 8 0.34 17.69 -3.90
C ILE A 8 -0.82 17.09 -4.70
N SER A 9 -0.84 17.31 -6.01
CA SER A 9 -1.81 16.66 -6.89
C SER A 9 -1.33 15.23 -7.14
N ALA A 10 -1.69 14.32 -6.24
CA ALA A 10 -1.76 12.91 -6.64
C ALA A 10 -2.84 12.79 -7.72
N PRO A 11 -2.59 12.07 -8.83
CA PRO A 11 -3.61 11.85 -9.85
C PRO A 11 -4.81 11.18 -9.20
N LEU A 12 -5.96 11.88 -9.22
CA LEU A 12 -7.17 11.39 -8.57
C LEU A 12 -7.72 10.18 -9.32
N GLU A 13 -8.09 9.14 -8.59
CA GLU A 13 -8.50 7.85 -9.16
C GLU A 13 -9.97 7.88 -9.63
N PRO A 14 -10.30 7.22 -10.76
CA PRO A 14 -11.68 7.18 -11.26
C PRO A 14 -12.57 6.33 -10.34
N CYS A 15 -13.57 6.96 -9.73
CA CYS A 15 -14.51 6.39 -8.75
C CYS A 15 -15.32 5.16 -9.22
N GLY A 16 -15.26 4.83 -10.51
CA GLY A 16 -16.00 3.71 -11.11
C GLY A 16 -15.31 2.34 -10.97
N LYS A 17 -14.07 2.28 -10.47
CA LYS A 17 -13.35 1.02 -10.27
C LYS A 17 -13.08 0.77 -8.79
N LEU A 18 -13.49 -0.40 -8.30
CA LEU A 18 -13.16 -0.82 -6.94
C LEU A 18 -11.66 -1.15 -6.86
N PRO A 19 -10.94 -0.58 -5.87
CA PRO A 19 -9.55 -0.92 -5.63
C PRO A 19 -9.46 -2.36 -5.13
N SER A 20 -8.43 -3.06 -5.58
CA SER A 20 -8.08 -4.39 -5.09
C SER A 20 -6.57 -4.57 -5.16
N TRP A 21 -6.08 -5.37 -4.22
CA TRP A 21 -4.67 -5.71 -4.10
C TRP A 21 -4.53 -7.20 -4.27
N THR A 22 -3.55 -7.61 -5.08
CA THR A 22 -3.23 -9.02 -5.29
C THR A 22 -1.87 -9.31 -4.68
N LEU A 23 -1.81 -10.34 -3.83
CA LEU A 23 -0.57 -10.84 -3.28
C LEU A 23 -0.17 -12.13 -4.02
N GLN A 24 1.09 -12.20 -4.47
CA GLN A 24 1.63 -13.34 -5.20
C GLN A 24 3.00 -13.75 -4.66
N ASN A 25 3.39 -15.01 -4.90
CA ASN A 25 4.72 -15.52 -4.60
C ASN A 25 5.12 -15.34 -3.12
N LEU A 26 4.19 -15.56 -2.21
CA LEU A 26 4.46 -15.49 -0.77
C LEU A 26 5.56 -16.49 -0.40
N ASN A 27 6.68 -15.97 0.08
CA ASN A 27 7.78 -16.73 0.62
C ASN A 27 8.02 -16.31 2.06
N ILE A 28 7.98 -17.26 2.98
CA ILE A 28 8.14 -17.02 4.41
C ILE A 28 9.30 -17.87 4.88
N THR A 29 10.25 -17.23 5.55
CA THR A 29 11.30 -17.92 6.28
C THR A 29 11.15 -17.62 7.77
N THR A 30 10.97 -18.67 8.56
CA THR A 30 10.99 -18.60 10.02
C THR A 30 12.19 -19.42 10.48
N ARG A 31 13.27 -18.78 10.95
CA ARG A 31 14.34 -19.50 11.67
C ARG A 31 13.88 -19.72 13.11
N ASP A 32 14.06 -20.93 13.63
CA ASP A 32 13.63 -21.32 14.98
C ASP A 32 14.67 -21.01 16.08
N GLU A 33 15.80 -20.42 15.70
CA GLU A 33 16.88 -20.11 16.65
C GLU A 33 16.66 -18.74 17.32
N VAL A 34 16.65 -18.76 18.64
CA VAL A 34 16.48 -17.60 19.53
C VAL A 34 17.39 -16.45 19.07
N GLY A 35 16.78 -15.41 18.47
CA GLY A 35 17.47 -14.16 18.11
C GLY A 35 17.51 -13.80 16.62
N SER A 36 17.10 -14.69 15.71
CA SER A 36 17.07 -14.38 14.27
C SER A 36 15.63 -14.09 13.81
N THR A 37 15.34 -12.84 13.44
CA THR A 37 14.04 -12.45 12.86
C THR A 37 13.84 -13.16 11.52
N GLY A 38 12.70 -13.86 11.36
CA GLY A 38 12.30 -14.42 10.07
C GLY A 38 12.08 -13.33 9.02
N THR A 39 11.83 -13.71 7.78
CA THR A 39 11.47 -12.76 6.71
C THR A 39 10.25 -13.24 5.95
N ALA A 40 9.40 -12.31 5.55
CA ALA A 40 8.33 -12.54 4.58
C ALA A 40 8.63 -11.72 3.31
N GLY A 41 8.51 -12.36 2.16
CA GLY A 41 8.65 -11.74 0.85
C GLY A 41 7.43 -12.06 -0.01
N PHE A 42 6.93 -11.08 -0.76
CA PHE A 42 5.81 -11.25 -1.67
C PHE A 42 5.79 -10.17 -2.75
N ALA A 43 5.13 -10.46 -3.86
CA ALA A 43 4.75 -9.47 -4.86
C ALA A 43 3.36 -8.90 -4.51
N PHE A 44 3.23 -7.58 -4.54
CA PHE A 44 2.02 -6.85 -4.20
C PHE A 44 1.60 -6.00 -5.38
N THR A 45 0.44 -6.30 -5.97
CA THR A 45 -0.06 -5.61 -7.16
C THR A 45 -1.31 -4.81 -6.82
N TYR A 46 -1.32 -3.53 -7.17
CA TYR A 46 -2.50 -2.68 -7.08
C TYR A 46 -3.23 -2.62 -8.42
N ASN A 47 -4.52 -2.99 -8.45
CA ASN A 47 -5.24 -3.19 -9.71
C ASN A 47 -5.48 -1.91 -10.53
N LEU A 48 -5.63 -0.75 -9.89
CA LEU A 48 -5.99 0.48 -10.60
C LEU A 48 -4.81 1.05 -11.38
N THR A 49 -3.60 0.96 -10.82
CA THR A 49 -2.36 1.37 -11.49
C THR A 49 -1.69 0.21 -12.24
N ASN A 50 -2.10 -1.03 -11.98
CA ASN A 50 -1.46 -2.26 -12.43
C ASN A 50 0.05 -2.32 -12.09
N GLN A 51 0.44 -1.60 -11.03
CA GLN A 51 1.81 -1.59 -10.54
C GLN A 51 2.02 -2.76 -9.60
N THR A 52 3.15 -3.44 -9.76
CA THR A 52 3.56 -4.56 -8.90
C THR A 52 4.85 -4.19 -8.21
N GLU A 53 4.87 -4.40 -6.90
CA GLU A 53 6.02 -4.12 -6.05
C GLU A 53 6.45 -5.40 -5.33
N THR A 54 7.76 -5.63 -5.26
CA THR A 54 8.30 -6.73 -4.46
C THR A 54 8.60 -6.23 -3.06
N ILE A 55 7.84 -6.73 -2.10
CA ILE A 55 7.97 -6.35 -0.69
C ILE A 55 8.72 -7.46 0.03
N THR A 56 9.70 -7.06 0.84
CA THR A 56 10.37 -7.93 1.81
C THR A 56 10.33 -7.26 3.16
N CYS A 57 9.84 -7.96 4.17
CA CYS A 57 9.77 -7.42 5.52
C CYS A 57 10.28 -8.41 6.57
N PRO A 58 11.04 -7.93 7.56
CA PRO A 58 11.46 -8.73 8.69
C PRO A 58 10.25 -9.05 9.58
N LEU A 59 10.16 -10.29 10.01
CA LEU A 59 9.16 -10.77 10.95
C LEU A 59 9.67 -10.55 12.37
N HIS A 60 8.94 -9.76 13.14
CA HIS A 60 9.20 -9.48 14.55
C HIS A 60 8.45 -10.46 15.45
N SER A 61 8.40 -10.17 16.77
CA SER A 61 7.65 -10.94 17.76
C SER A 61 6.25 -11.30 17.25
N ASN A 62 5.85 -12.56 17.47
CA ASN A 62 4.60 -13.14 16.96
C ASN A 62 4.49 -13.18 15.42
N TYR A 63 5.62 -13.24 14.71
CA TYR A 63 5.69 -13.32 13.25
C TYR A 63 4.87 -12.24 12.55
N ARG A 64 4.98 -11.01 13.05
CA ARG A 64 4.30 -9.83 12.51
C ARG A 64 5.28 -8.94 11.76
N CYS A 65 4.79 -8.32 10.69
CA CYS A 65 5.46 -7.29 9.93
C CYS A 65 4.45 -6.18 9.60
N THR A 66 4.90 -4.93 9.65
CA THR A 66 4.12 -3.77 9.22
C THR A 66 4.96 -3.00 8.21
N ILE A 67 4.39 -2.76 7.03
CA ILE A 67 4.99 -1.90 6.00
C ILE A 67 4.18 -0.61 5.95
N THR A 68 4.88 0.52 6.07
CA THR A 68 4.30 1.85 5.89
C THR A 68 4.85 2.45 4.61
N GLY A 69 3.95 2.75 3.69
CA GLY A 69 4.27 3.22 2.36
C GLY A 69 4.57 2.09 1.38
N THR A 70 4.09 2.24 0.17
CA THR A 70 4.50 1.51 -1.03
C THR A 70 5.32 2.45 -1.92
N GLN A 71 5.94 1.93 -2.98
CA GLN A 71 6.80 2.70 -3.89
C GLN A 71 6.08 3.93 -4.46
N ASN A 72 4.75 3.89 -4.59
CA ASN A 72 3.95 4.95 -5.20
C ASN A 72 2.92 5.58 -4.26
N ASP A 73 2.78 5.07 -3.03
CA ASP A 73 1.85 5.62 -2.04
C ASP A 73 2.42 5.53 -0.61
N ASN A 74 2.83 6.67 -0.06
CA ASN A 74 3.35 6.76 1.30
C ASN A 74 2.27 6.56 2.39
N SER A 75 0.99 6.53 2.03
CA SER A 75 -0.14 6.41 2.97
C SER A 75 -0.65 4.98 3.15
N THR A 76 -0.32 4.07 2.23
CA THR A 76 -0.70 2.65 2.36
C THR A 76 0.03 2.01 3.53
N VAL A 77 -0.71 1.31 4.39
CA VAL A 77 -0.17 0.47 5.47
C VAL A 77 -0.56 -0.98 5.22
N ILE A 78 0.42 -1.87 5.25
CA ILE A 78 0.22 -3.31 5.11
C ILE A 78 0.65 -3.97 6.41
N ASP A 79 -0.30 -4.56 7.12
CA ASP A 79 -0.04 -5.39 8.29
C ASP A 79 -0.10 -6.86 7.90
N LEU A 80 0.97 -7.57 8.15
CA LEU A 80 1.14 -9.00 7.92
C LEU A 80 1.33 -9.70 9.27
N GLN A 81 0.54 -10.72 9.54
CA GLN A 81 0.74 -11.57 10.71
C GLN A 81 0.58 -13.04 10.34
N LEU A 82 1.54 -13.85 10.78
CA LEU A 82 1.53 -15.29 10.61
C LEU A 82 1.11 -15.97 11.92
N GLY A 83 0.11 -16.83 11.83
CA GLY A 83 -0.33 -17.72 12.89
C GLY A 83 -0.12 -19.18 12.52
N LEU A 84 -0.52 -20.08 13.41
CA LEU A 84 -0.45 -21.53 13.15
C LEU A 84 -1.37 -21.91 11.98
N GLY A 85 -0.76 -22.07 10.80
CA GLY A 85 -1.48 -22.43 9.57
C GLY A 85 -2.40 -21.35 9.00
N THR A 86 -2.31 -20.11 9.52
CA THR A 86 -3.15 -18.99 9.04
C THR A 86 -2.29 -17.78 8.74
N LEU A 87 -2.61 -17.12 7.63
CA LEU A 87 -2.06 -15.82 7.25
C LEU A 87 -3.14 -14.76 7.46
N TYR A 88 -2.80 -13.73 8.24
CA TYR A 88 -3.60 -12.53 8.38
C TYR A 88 -2.90 -11.40 7.63
N MET A 89 -3.64 -10.72 6.76
CA MET A 89 -3.17 -9.53 6.06
C MET A 89 -4.25 -8.45 6.11
N SER A 90 -3.85 -7.24 6.47
CA SER A 90 -4.68 -6.04 6.41
C SER A 90 -3.99 -5.01 5.54
N VAL A 91 -4.74 -4.41 4.61
CA VAL A 91 -4.29 -3.29 3.79
C VAL A 91 -5.16 -2.11 4.13
N ILE A 92 -4.54 -1.06 4.67
CA ILE A 92 -5.20 0.18 5.05
C ILE A 92 -4.66 1.26 4.11
N GLN A 93 -5.53 1.79 3.25
CA GLN A 93 -5.17 2.85 2.31
C GLN A 93 -6.22 3.93 2.33
N VAL A 94 -5.79 5.20 2.30
CA VAL A 94 -6.70 6.34 2.12
C VAL A 94 -6.89 6.53 0.62
N LEU A 95 -8.09 6.23 0.15
CA LEU A 95 -8.43 6.35 -1.26
C LEU A 95 -9.06 7.73 -1.51
N ALA A 96 -8.45 8.50 -2.39
CA ALA A 96 -8.99 9.78 -2.85
C ALA A 96 -9.67 9.57 -4.20
N CYS A 97 -11.00 9.52 -4.16
CA CYS A 97 -11.84 9.54 -5.34
C CYS A 97 -11.79 10.93 -5.99
N GLY A 98 -11.39 10.99 -7.26
CA GLY A 98 -11.52 12.22 -8.04
C GLY A 98 -12.88 12.32 -8.69
N ASP A 99 -13.57 13.44 -8.48
CA ASP A 99 -14.62 13.82 -9.42
C ASP A 99 -13.96 14.02 -10.79
N SER A 100 -14.20 13.10 -11.71
CA SER A 100 -14.00 13.31 -13.15
C SER A 100 -14.96 14.41 -13.59
N GLY A 101 -14.61 15.67 -13.27
CA GLY A 101 -15.51 16.81 -13.42
C GLY A 101 -14.95 18.18 -13.01
N SER A 102 -13.75 18.30 -12.44
CA SER A 102 -13.15 19.62 -12.23
C SER A 102 -12.37 20.06 -13.47
N TYR A 103 -13.10 20.45 -14.52
CA TYR A 103 -12.55 21.38 -15.49
C TYR A 103 -12.32 22.70 -14.76
N VAL A 104 -11.08 23.18 -14.76
CA VAL A 104 -10.78 24.56 -14.42
C VAL A 104 -11.57 25.41 -15.41
N VAL A 105 -12.66 26.01 -14.96
CA VAL A 105 -13.30 27.10 -15.68
C VAL A 105 -12.26 28.21 -15.71
N ALA A 106 -11.65 28.43 -16.88
CA ALA A 106 -10.82 29.60 -17.11
C ALA A 106 -11.69 30.83 -16.78
N PRO A 107 -11.21 31.78 -15.97
CA PRO A 107 -11.93 33.03 -15.81
C PRO A 107 -11.90 33.75 -17.16
N GLU A 108 -13.06 33.85 -17.80
CA GLU A 108 -13.29 34.83 -18.85
C GLU A 108 -13.21 36.22 -18.21
N THR A 109 -12.16 36.97 -18.57
CA THR A 109 -12.01 38.42 -18.82
C THR A 109 -10.72 39.01 -18.27
#